data_AF-A0A5M6CXQ6-F1
#
_entry.id   AF-A0A5M6CXQ6-F1
#
_cell.length_a   1.000
_cell.length_b   1.000
_cell.length_c   1.000
_cell.angle_alpha   90.00
_cell.angle_beta   90.00
_cell.angle_gamma   90.00
#
_symmetry.space_group_name_H-M   'P 1'
#
loop_
_entity.id
_entity.type
_entity.pdbx_description
1 polymer ?
#
loop_
_entity_poly.entity_id
_entity_poly.type
_entity_poly.pdbx_seq_one_letter_code
_entity_poly.pdbx_strand_id
1 'polypeptide(L)'
;MPSSHAQRPAPEQDDSTPHPALPLSTEIPTSVVNHLRASEYQQAIDVLRTLARTPLRQHTLGVCALRLGRFEEAVTIFSRLCLSPGSVMMRSDVDDVLQINYATAILLSGAPSGAMEILQGLHDPSDGPAVALRLAVANWVSGLPWWRRLDWKLNRIDPPHASVPLPFAPGVFPFAVKPVSPPGPESAGRRARPAAPDLAA
;
A
#
# COMPACT_ATOMS: atom_id res chain seq x y z
N MET A 1 49.24 25.38 41.14
CA MET A 1 48.47 25.99 40.04
C MET A 1 49.05 25.52 38.70
N PRO A 2 48.66 24.34 38.18
CA PRO A 2 49.01 23.94 36.82
C PRO A 2 47.88 24.29 35.85
N SER A 3 48.22 25.08 34.83
CA SER A 3 47.35 25.45 33.70
C SER A 3 47.04 24.24 32.85
N SER A 4 45.76 23.87 32.77
CA SER A 4 45.26 22.81 31.89
C SER A 4 44.89 23.43 30.53
N HIS A 5 45.71 23.18 29.52
CA HIS A 5 45.43 23.57 28.14
C HIS A 5 44.37 22.62 27.56
N ALA A 6 43.18 23.17 27.29
CA ALA A 6 42.11 22.48 26.57
C ALA A 6 42.47 22.38 25.07
N GLN A 7 42.74 21.17 24.61
CA GLN A 7 42.93 20.83 23.20
C GLN A 7 41.57 20.91 22.47
N ARG A 8 41.48 21.76 21.46
CA ARG A 8 40.29 21.92 20.59
C ARG A 8 40.22 20.73 19.62
N PRO A 9 39.10 19.97 19.53
CA PRO A 9 38.93 18.99 18.47
C PRO A 9 38.70 19.68 17.12
N ALA A 10 39.33 19.14 16.08
CA ALA A 10 39.26 19.61 14.70
C ALA A 10 37.87 19.32 14.08
N PRO A 11 37.42 20.12 13.10
CA PRO A 11 36.18 19.84 12.36
C PRO A 11 36.36 18.60 11.47
N GLU A 12 35.55 17.57 11.72
CA GLU A 12 35.37 16.43 10.83
C GLU A 12 34.90 16.93 9.46
N GLN A 13 35.72 16.69 8.44
CA GLN A 13 35.37 16.95 7.05
C GLN A 13 34.36 15.88 6.61
N ASP A 14 33.11 16.32 6.48
CA ASP A 14 32.00 15.58 5.90
C ASP A 14 32.28 15.43 4.38
N ASP A 15 32.91 14.32 4.00
CA ASP A 15 33.15 13.91 2.62
C ASP A 15 31.84 13.35 2.01
N SER A 16 30.83 14.20 1.95
CA SER A 16 29.57 13.95 1.27
C SER A 16 29.80 14.09 -0.24
N THR A 17 30.46 13.10 -0.84
CA THR A 17 30.49 12.95 -2.29
C THR A 17 29.06 12.65 -2.77
N PRO A 18 28.45 13.49 -3.62
CA PRO A 18 27.10 13.27 -4.11
C PRO A 18 27.09 12.03 -5.01
N HIS A 19 26.62 10.92 -4.46
CA HIS A 19 26.41 9.69 -5.19
C HIS A 19 25.44 10.00 -6.35
N PRO A 20 25.80 9.73 -7.63
CA PRO A 20 24.94 10.02 -8.76
C PRO A 20 23.62 9.27 -8.59
N ALA A 21 22.51 10.02 -8.52
CA ALA A 21 21.16 9.50 -8.43
C ALA A 21 20.89 8.62 -9.66
N LEU A 22 20.92 7.30 -9.46
CA LEU A 22 20.57 6.34 -10.50
C LEU A 22 19.10 6.59 -10.92
N PRO A 23 18.79 6.54 -12.23
CA PRO A 23 17.43 6.75 -12.70
C PRO A 23 16.51 5.63 -12.20
N LEU A 24 15.65 5.96 -11.24
CA LEU A 24 14.62 5.14 -10.58
C LEU A 24 13.59 4.46 -11.53
N SER A 25 13.73 4.60 -12.84
CA SER A 25 12.70 4.28 -13.83
C SER A 25 12.77 2.86 -14.41
N THR A 26 13.54 1.93 -13.82
CA THR A 26 13.68 0.53 -14.34
C THR A 26 13.25 -0.58 -13.37
N GLU A 27 12.55 -0.27 -12.27
CA GLU A 27 12.42 -1.26 -11.20
C GLU A 27 11.30 -2.32 -11.36
N ILE A 28 10.19 -2.00 -12.02
CA ILE A 28 9.06 -2.93 -12.23
C ILE A 28 8.98 -3.37 -13.71
N PRO A 29 9.08 -4.68 -14.00
CA PRO A 29 8.95 -5.18 -15.37
C PRO A 29 7.57 -4.87 -15.99
N THR A 30 7.55 -4.62 -17.30
CA THR A 30 6.32 -4.34 -18.05
C THR A 30 5.30 -5.47 -17.94
N SER A 31 5.74 -6.72 -17.86
CA SER A 31 4.85 -7.88 -17.64
C SER A 31 4.06 -7.76 -16.34
N VAL A 32 4.71 -7.36 -15.24
CA VAL A 32 4.04 -7.10 -13.96
C VAL A 32 3.01 -6.00 -14.13
N VAL A 33 3.39 -4.86 -14.73
CA VAL A 33 2.45 -3.75 -14.95
C VAL A 33 1.24 -4.20 -15.77
N ASN A 34 1.42 -5.01 -16.81
CA ASN A 34 0.33 -5.54 -17.62
C ASN A 34 -0.61 -6.42 -16.79
N HIS A 35 -0.08 -7.32 -15.96
CA HIS A 35 -0.90 -8.11 -15.03
C HIS A 35 -1.66 -7.23 -14.03
N LEU A 36 -1.01 -6.20 -13.45
CA LEU A 36 -1.67 -5.27 -12.53
C LEU A 36 -2.83 -4.53 -13.20
N ARG A 37 -2.65 -4.11 -14.45
CA ARG A 37 -3.69 -3.44 -15.25
C ARG A 37 -4.87 -4.35 -15.59
N ALA A 38 -4.61 -5.64 -15.76
CA ALA A 38 -5.63 -6.67 -15.99
C ALA A 38 -6.24 -7.21 -14.68
N SER A 39 -5.86 -6.68 -13.52
CA SER A 39 -6.24 -7.20 -12.19
C SER A 39 -5.84 -8.67 -11.96
N GLU A 40 -4.83 -9.15 -12.68
CA GLU A 40 -4.23 -10.49 -12.59
C GLU A 40 -3.18 -10.52 -11.47
N TYR A 41 -3.60 -10.25 -10.24
CA TYR A 41 -2.68 -10.06 -9.10
C TYR A 41 -1.88 -11.31 -8.76
N GLN A 42 -2.42 -12.51 -9.00
CA GLN A 42 -1.71 -13.76 -8.75
C GLN A 42 -0.51 -13.90 -9.71
N GLN A 43 -0.74 -13.66 -11.00
CA GLN A 43 0.31 -13.71 -12.03
C GLN A 43 1.38 -12.65 -11.76
N ALA A 44 0.98 -11.45 -11.32
CA ALA A 44 1.91 -10.39 -10.91
C ALA A 44 2.81 -10.85 -9.73
N ILE A 45 2.24 -11.51 -8.71
CA ILE A 45 3.01 -12.05 -7.58
C ILE A 45 4.00 -13.12 -8.05
N ASP A 46 3.58 -14.03 -8.92
CA ASP A 46 4.42 -15.12 -9.41
C ASP A 46 5.65 -14.58 -10.15
N VAL A 47 5.47 -13.55 -10.98
CA VAL A 47 6.58 -12.84 -11.62
C VAL A 47 7.43 -12.09 -10.60
N LEU A 48 6.84 -11.34 -9.66
CA LEU A 48 7.60 -10.56 -8.66
C LEU A 48 8.48 -11.44 -7.76
N ARG A 49 8.06 -12.67 -7.47
CA ARG A 49 8.81 -13.62 -6.63
C ARG A 49 10.06 -14.19 -7.30
N THR A 50 10.14 -14.20 -8.63
CA THR A 50 11.34 -14.68 -9.36
C THR A 50 12.42 -13.61 -9.51
N LEU A 51 12.07 -12.35 -9.25
CA LEU A 51 12.97 -11.21 -9.38
C LEU A 51 13.78 -10.97 -8.09
N ALA A 52 14.89 -10.24 -8.23
CA ALA A 52 15.64 -9.74 -7.07
C ALA A 52 14.73 -8.88 -6.17
N ARG A 53 14.85 -9.06 -4.84
CA ARG A 53 14.04 -8.34 -3.86
C ARG A 53 14.52 -6.90 -3.75
N THR A 54 13.68 -5.96 -4.16
CA THR A 54 13.86 -4.51 -3.93
C THR A 54 12.68 -3.98 -3.11
N PRO A 55 12.82 -2.86 -2.38
CA PRO A 55 11.73 -2.27 -1.61
C PRO A 55 10.47 -2.03 -2.46
N LEU A 56 10.63 -1.47 -3.66
CA LEU A 56 9.50 -1.23 -4.58
C LEU A 56 8.78 -2.52 -4.99
N ARG A 57 9.51 -3.59 -5.30
CA ARG A 57 8.93 -4.89 -5.67
C ARG A 57 8.22 -5.54 -4.50
N GLN A 58 8.79 -5.46 -3.29
CA GLN A 58 8.15 -5.96 -2.07
C GLN A 58 6.88 -5.16 -1.75
N HIS A 59 6.90 -3.84 -1.87
CA HIS A 59 5.73 -2.97 -1.71
C HIS A 59 4.63 -3.36 -2.71
N THR A 60 4.98 -3.53 -3.98
CA THR A 60 4.05 -3.98 -5.03
C THR A 60 3.47 -5.36 -4.72
N LEU A 61 4.30 -6.29 -4.26
CA LEU A 61 3.89 -7.64 -3.86
C LEU A 61 2.91 -7.58 -2.69
N GLY A 62 3.18 -6.75 -1.68
CA GLY A 62 2.28 -6.53 -0.54
C GLY A 62 0.91 -6.00 -0.97
N VAL A 63 0.85 -5.06 -1.91
CA VAL A 63 -0.43 -4.55 -2.46
C VAL A 63 -1.17 -5.65 -3.23
N CYS A 64 -0.48 -6.48 -4.02
CA CYS A 64 -1.10 -7.61 -4.68
C CYS A 64 -1.67 -8.63 -3.67
N ALA A 65 -0.95 -8.88 -2.58
CA ALA A 65 -1.42 -9.75 -1.49
C ALA A 65 -2.69 -9.19 -0.83
N LEU A 66 -2.75 -7.88 -0.55
CA LEU A 66 -3.97 -7.20 -0.07
C LEU A 66 -5.16 -7.44 -1.01
N ARG A 67 -4.95 -7.26 -2.32
CA ARG A 67 -6.00 -7.40 -3.35
C ARG A 67 -6.53 -8.82 -3.49
N LEU A 68 -5.72 -9.83 -3.14
CA LEU A 68 -6.11 -11.24 -3.13
C LEU A 68 -6.67 -11.72 -1.80
N GLY A 69 -6.84 -10.84 -0.80
CA GLY A 69 -7.33 -11.22 0.53
C GLY A 69 -6.28 -11.89 1.42
N ARG A 70 -4.99 -11.85 1.05
CA ARG A 70 -3.87 -12.48 1.79
C ARG A 70 -3.29 -11.51 2.83
N PHE A 71 -4.11 -11.12 3.80
CA PHE A 71 -3.79 -10.03 4.72
C PHE A 71 -2.58 -10.32 5.62
N GLU A 72 -2.47 -11.53 6.17
CA GLU A 72 -1.31 -11.95 6.99
C GLU A 72 0.02 -11.91 6.22
N GLU A 73 -0.02 -12.32 4.95
CA GLU A 73 1.15 -12.22 4.06
C GLU A 73 1.53 -10.75 3.85
N ALA A 74 0.54 -9.88 3.59
CA ALA A 74 0.75 -8.45 3.43
C ALA A 74 1.33 -7.80 4.71
N VAL A 75 0.81 -8.12 5.90
CA VAL A 75 1.34 -7.66 7.19
C VAL A 75 2.81 -8.06 7.34
N THR A 76 3.15 -9.30 7.00
CA THR A 76 4.54 -9.79 7.07
C THR A 76 5.47 -9.04 6.12
N ILE A 77 5.01 -8.74 4.91
CA ILE A 77 5.81 -7.99 3.92
C ILE A 77 6.01 -6.56 4.37
N PHE A 78 4.92 -5.86 4.70
CA PHE A 78 4.97 -4.44 5.04
C PHE A 78 5.70 -4.18 6.36
N SER A 79 5.52 -5.04 7.39
CA SER A 79 6.28 -4.90 8.64
C SER A 79 7.79 -4.95 8.42
N ARG A 80 8.29 -5.80 7.50
CA ARG A 80 9.72 -5.85 7.14
C ARG A 80 10.22 -4.60 6.41
N LEU A 81 9.34 -3.88 5.72
CA LEU A 81 9.70 -2.65 5.02
C LEU A 81 9.61 -1.43 5.97
N CYS A 82 8.59 -1.42 6.82
CA CYS A 82 8.22 -0.32 7.71
C CYS A 82 8.99 -0.29 9.02
N LEU A 83 9.28 -1.44 9.63
CA LEU A 83 9.84 -1.53 10.98
C LEU A 83 11.37 -1.63 10.95
N SER A 84 12.00 -1.09 11.99
CA SER A 84 13.43 -1.28 12.22
C SER A 84 13.73 -2.76 12.48
N PRO A 85 14.77 -3.36 11.88
CA PRO A 85 15.10 -4.77 12.10
C PRO A 85 15.24 -5.11 13.59
N GLY A 86 14.54 -6.16 14.04
CA GLY A 86 14.55 -6.60 15.44
C GLY A 86 13.74 -5.71 16.40
N SER A 87 12.94 -4.78 15.89
CA SER A 87 12.13 -3.85 16.69
C SER A 87 10.69 -3.78 16.19
N VAL A 88 9.81 -3.26 17.05
CA VAL A 88 8.44 -2.87 16.70
C VAL A 88 8.33 -1.39 16.33
N MET A 89 9.45 -0.66 16.35
CA MET A 89 9.49 0.76 16.03
C MET A 89 9.49 0.99 14.52
N MET A 90 8.59 1.86 14.07
CA MET A 90 8.57 2.36 12.69
C MET A 90 9.89 3.05 12.37
N ARG A 91 10.42 2.84 11.18
CA ARG A 91 11.58 3.59 10.69
C ARG A 91 11.14 5.01 10.32
N SER A 92 12.01 5.99 10.53
CA SER A 92 11.73 7.40 10.26
C SER A 92 11.78 7.78 8.78
N ASP A 93 12.35 6.93 7.93
CA ASP A 93 12.56 7.17 6.50
C ASP A 93 11.48 6.52 5.60
N VAL A 94 10.42 5.98 6.19
CA VAL A 94 9.37 5.26 5.47
C VAL A 94 8.33 6.25 4.95
N ASP A 95 8.05 6.18 3.66
CA ASP A 95 7.05 7.02 3.01
C ASP A 95 5.62 6.72 3.50
N ASP A 96 4.77 7.74 3.48
CA ASP A 96 3.39 7.63 3.98
C ASP A 96 2.57 6.60 3.19
N VAL A 97 2.82 6.40 1.89
CA VAL A 97 2.09 5.42 1.06
C VAL A 97 2.35 3.99 1.55
N LEU A 98 3.60 3.68 1.89
CA LEU A 98 3.99 2.40 2.47
C LEU A 98 3.39 2.22 3.88
N GLN A 99 3.37 3.26 4.71
CA GLN A 99 2.71 3.21 6.03
C GLN A 99 1.19 3.00 5.91
N ILE A 100 0.52 3.67 4.97
CA ILE A 100 -0.92 3.52 4.69
C ILE A 100 -1.23 2.08 4.27
N ASN A 101 -0.39 1.48 3.43
CA ASN A 101 -0.56 0.07 3.03
C ASN A 101 -0.33 -0.89 4.20
N TYR A 102 0.63 -0.60 5.06
CA TYR A 102 0.84 -1.41 6.27
C TYR A 102 -0.36 -1.31 7.21
N ALA A 103 -0.87 -0.10 7.44
CA ALA A 103 -2.10 0.12 8.21
C ALA A 103 -3.30 -0.60 7.57
N THR A 104 -3.43 -0.57 6.25
CA THR A 104 -4.48 -1.31 5.51
C THR A 104 -4.38 -2.81 5.77
N ALA A 105 -3.17 -3.38 5.77
CA ALA A 105 -2.95 -4.80 6.03
C ALA A 105 -3.35 -5.19 7.46
N ILE A 106 -2.91 -4.40 8.45
CA ILE A 106 -3.25 -4.62 9.87
C ILE A 106 -4.76 -4.47 10.11
N LEU A 107 -5.39 -3.49 9.46
CA LEU A 107 -6.83 -3.27 9.53
C LEU A 107 -7.60 -4.51 9.04
N LEU A 108 -7.21 -5.03 7.88
CA LEU A 108 -7.88 -6.16 7.23
C LEU A 108 -7.54 -7.51 7.87
N SER A 109 -6.43 -7.63 8.59
CA SER A 109 -6.13 -8.79 9.45
C SER A 109 -6.89 -8.77 10.78
N GLY A 110 -7.70 -7.74 11.04
CA GLY A 110 -8.59 -7.66 12.20
C GLY A 110 -7.99 -6.96 13.42
N ALA A 111 -6.98 -6.11 13.24
CA ALA A 111 -6.38 -5.30 14.29
C ALA A 111 -6.57 -3.78 14.05
N PRO A 112 -7.82 -3.27 13.99
CA PRO A 112 -8.09 -1.87 13.67
C PRO A 112 -7.38 -0.86 14.59
N SER A 113 -7.13 -1.19 15.86
CA SER A 113 -6.43 -0.27 16.78
C SER A 113 -4.98 -0.02 16.33
N GLY A 114 -4.25 -1.07 15.98
CA GLY A 114 -2.88 -0.97 15.46
C GLY A 114 -2.82 -0.22 14.12
N ALA A 115 -3.80 -0.42 13.24
CA ALA A 115 -3.90 0.36 12.01
C ALA A 115 -4.09 1.86 12.29
N MET A 116 -4.95 2.22 13.23
CA MET A 116 -5.19 3.62 13.60
C MET A 116 -3.98 4.29 14.26
N GLU A 117 -3.14 3.53 14.98
CA GLU A 117 -1.88 4.02 15.54
C GLU A 117 -0.88 4.39 14.43
N ILE A 118 -0.75 3.52 13.41
CA ILE A 118 0.10 3.83 12.24
C ILE A 118 -0.42 5.06 11.51
N LEU A 119 -1.73 5.15 11.27
CA LEU A 119 -2.32 6.30 10.57
C LEU A 119 -2.11 7.62 11.33
N GLN A 120 -2.00 7.59 12.66
CA GLN A 120 -1.69 8.78 13.47
C GLN A 120 -0.25 9.26 13.32
N GLY A 121 0.67 8.38 12.89
CA GLY A 121 2.08 8.68 12.69
C GLY A 121 2.46 9.17 11.29
N LEU A 122 1.49 9.32 10.37
CA LEU A 122 1.74 9.82 9.01
C LEU A 122 2.21 11.28 9.02
N HIS A 123 3.06 11.65 8.06
CA HIS A 123 3.51 13.03 7.89
C HIS A 123 2.39 13.91 7.32
N ASP A 124 1.66 13.41 6.32
CA ASP A 124 0.44 14.03 5.80
C ASP A 124 -0.82 13.25 6.26
N PRO A 125 -1.47 13.69 7.35
CA PRO A 125 -2.70 13.05 7.82
C PRO A 125 -3.90 13.28 6.91
N SER A 126 -3.79 14.19 5.92
CA SER A 126 -4.87 14.55 4.99
C SER A 126 -4.79 13.79 3.66
N ASP A 127 -3.83 12.88 3.50
CA ASP A 127 -3.70 12.02 2.33
C ASP A 127 -5.02 11.27 2.08
N GLY A 128 -5.51 11.30 0.82
CA GLY A 128 -6.84 10.80 0.46
C GLY A 128 -7.09 9.34 0.90
N PRO A 129 -6.20 8.40 0.54
CA PRO A 129 -6.20 7.04 1.07
C PRO A 129 -6.23 6.93 2.60
N ALA A 130 -5.42 7.72 3.33
CA ALA A 130 -5.42 7.71 4.79
C ALA A 130 -6.77 8.15 5.37
N VAL A 131 -7.34 9.23 4.84
CA VAL A 131 -8.68 9.73 5.21
C VAL A 131 -9.74 8.67 4.93
N ALA A 132 -9.68 8.00 3.78
CA ALA A 132 -10.63 6.96 3.41
C ALA A 132 -10.60 5.77 4.39
N LEU A 133 -9.42 5.34 4.85
CA LEU A 133 -9.29 4.31 5.89
C LEU A 133 -9.90 4.76 7.23
N ARG A 134 -9.59 5.98 7.67
CA ARG A 134 -10.16 6.52 8.93
C ARG A 134 -11.69 6.60 8.87
N LEU A 135 -12.24 7.00 7.72
CA LEU A 135 -13.69 7.01 7.49
C LEU A 135 -14.29 5.60 7.50
N ALA A 136 -13.62 4.62 6.88
CA ALA A 136 -14.07 3.23 6.90
C ALA A 136 -14.14 2.68 8.35
N VAL A 137 -13.11 2.96 9.16
CA VAL A 137 -13.10 2.60 10.59
C VAL A 137 -14.20 3.34 11.36
N ALA A 138 -14.37 4.64 11.15
CA ALA A 138 -15.41 5.42 11.83
C ALA A 138 -16.83 4.89 11.52
N ASN A 139 -17.09 4.58 10.25
CA ASN A 139 -18.35 3.98 9.81
C ASN A 139 -18.58 2.61 10.46
N TRP A 140 -17.56 1.75 10.47
CA TRP A 140 -17.63 0.46 11.17
C TRP A 140 -17.91 0.62 12.67
N VAL A 141 -17.21 1.52 13.37
CA VAL A 141 -17.43 1.81 14.80
C VAL A 141 -18.87 2.29 15.05
N SER A 142 -19.44 3.11 14.16
CA SER A 142 -20.82 3.59 14.29
C SER A 142 -21.86 2.46 14.24
N GLY A 143 -21.53 1.36 13.56
CA GLY A 143 -22.36 0.15 13.48
C GLY A 143 -22.29 -0.75 14.72
N LEU A 144 -21.32 -0.53 15.61
CA LEU A 144 -21.17 -1.36 16.82
C LEU A 144 -22.26 -1.07 17.86
N PRO A 145 -22.61 -2.03 18.74
CA PRO A 145 -23.39 -1.74 19.94
C PRO A 145 -22.73 -0.67 20.80
N TRP A 146 -23.53 0.19 21.45
CA TRP A 146 -23.02 1.34 22.20
C TRP A 146 -21.92 0.97 23.23
N TRP A 147 -22.08 -0.18 23.90
CA TRP A 147 -21.13 -0.66 24.91
C TRP A 147 -19.81 -1.11 24.27
N ARG A 148 -19.84 -1.70 23.08
CA ARG A 148 -18.64 -2.03 22.30
C ARG A 148 -17.93 -0.77 21.81
N ARG A 149 -18.68 0.28 21.44
CA ARG A 149 -18.09 1.58 21.10
C ARG A 149 -17.36 2.19 22.30
N LEU A 150 -17.96 2.07 23.49
CA LEU A 150 -17.34 2.56 24.72
C LEU A 150 -16.08 1.77 25.06
N ASP A 151 -16.15 0.44 25.01
CA ASP A 151 -15.03 -0.47 25.24
C ASP A 151 -13.88 -0.23 24.26
N TRP A 152 -14.19 -0.09 22.97
CA TRP A 152 -13.26 0.35 21.92
C TRP A 152 -12.58 1.68 22.27
N LYS A 153 -13.38 2.69 22.65
CA LYS A 153 -12.89 4.04 22.90
C LYS A 153 -12.02 4.14 24.15
N LEU A 154 -12.35 3.40 25.21
CA LEU A 154 -11.65 3.45 26.49
C LEU A 154 -10.47 2.49 26.55
N ASN A 155 -10.65 1.25 26.11
CA ASN A 155 -9.68 0.19 26.30
C ASN A 155 -8.86 -0.14 25.04
N ARG A 156 -9.24 0.40 23.86
CA ARG A 156 -8.68 0.01 22.55
C ARG A 156 -8.71 -1.51 22.33
N ILE A 157 -9.71 -2.18 22.89
CA ILE A 157 -9.87 -3.63 22.73
C ILE A 157 -10.55 -3.87 21.39
N ASP A 158 -9.83 -4.52 20.49
CA ASP A 158 -10.37 -4.94 19.21
C ASP A 158 -11.44 -6.03 19.43
N PRO A 159 -12.65 -5.89 18.88
CA PRO A 159 -13.63 -6.97 18.90
C PRO A 159 -13.04 -8.23 18.25
N PRO A 160 -13.31 -9.42 18.77
CA PRO A 160 -12.85 -10.66 18.13
C PRO A 160 -13.42 -10.71 16.70
N HIS A 161 -12.55 -11.03 15.74
CA HIS A 161 -12.90 -11.07 14.31
C HIS A 161 -13.44 -9.75 13.75
N ALA A 162 -12.93 -8.61 14.24
CA ALA A 162 -13.25 -7.30 13.68
C ALA A 162 -12.97 -7.29 12.16
N SER A 163 -14.03 -7.16 11.36
CA SER A 163 -13.93 -7.01 9.91
C SER A 163 -14.43 -5.62 9.53
N VAL A 164 -13.50 -4.76 9.12
CA VAL A 164 -13.81 -3.40 8.69
C VAL A 164 -14.04 -3.41 7.17
N PRO A 165 -15.28 -3.18 6.70
CA PRO A 165 -15.56 -3.16 5.27
C PRO A 165 -14.91 -1.94 4.63
N LEU A 166 -14.11 -2.17 3.57
CA LEU A 166 -13.55 -1.10 2.76
C LEU A 166 -14.42 -0.87 1.52
N PRO A 167 -14.99 0.34 1.34
CA PRO A 167 -15.75 0.67 0.12
C PRO A 167 -14.84 0.92 -1.09
N PHE A 168 -13.54 0.65 -0.95
CA PHE A 168 -12.53 0.82 -1.97
C PHE A 168 -11.58 -0.37 -2.00
N ALA A 169 -11.06 -0.56 -3.19
CA ALA A 169 -9.83 -1.25 -3.55
C ALA A 169 -8.68 -1.15 -2.50
N PRO A 170 -8.28 -2.24 -1.80
CA PRO A 170 -7.32 -2.18 -0.70
C PRO A 170 -5.88 -1.93 -1.17
N GLY A 171 -5.19 -0.99 -0.51
CA GLY A 171 -3.81 -0.64 -0.78
C GLY A 171 -3.60 0.20 -2.04
N VAL A 172 -2.50 0.96 -2.06
CA VAL A 172 -2.10 1.92 -3.08
C VAL A 172 -0.74 1.50 -3.65
N PHE A 173 -0.62 1.44 -4.98
CA PHE A 173 0.67 1.18 -5.61
C PHE A 173 1.59 2.41 -5.50
N PRO A 174 2.89 2.24 -5.27
CA PRO A 174 3.86 3.34 -5.19
C PRO A 174 4.15 4.00 -6.56
N PHE A 175 3.42 3.61 -7.62
CA PHE A 175 3.50 4.17 -8.96
C PHE A 175 2.13 4.15 -9.62
N ALA A 176 1.96 4.96 -10.66
CA ALA A 176 0.71 5.07 -11.38
C ALA A 176 0.42 3.79 -12.21
N VAL A 177 -0.59 3.03 -11.80
CA VAL A 177 -1.18 1.95 -12.62
C VAL A 177 -2.44 2.49 -13.28
N LYS A 178 -2.37 2.87 -14.56
CA LYS A 178 -3.55 3.23 -15.34
C LYS A 178 -4.41 1.97 -15.56
N PRO A 179 -5.64 1.88 -15.03
CA PRO A 179 -6.50 0.74 -15.31
C PRO A 179 -6.77 0.65 -16.82
N VAL A 180 -6.86 -0.58 -17.34
CA VAL A 180 -7.36 -0.78 -18.69
C VAL A 180 -8.83 -0.38 -18.68
N SER A 181 -9.18 0.67 -19.42
CA SER A 181 -10.59 1.03 -19.62
C SER A 181 -11.33 -0.24 -20.08
N PRO A 182 -12.46 -0.58 -19.46
CA PRO A 182 -13.26 -1.69 -19.96
C PRO A 182 -13.54 -1.44 -21.45
N PRO A 183 -13.51 -2.49 -22.30
CA PRO A 183 -13.84 -2.31 -23.70
C PRO A 183 -15.22 -1.65 -23.76
N GLY A 184 -15.26 -0.42 -24.27
CA GLY A 184 -16.50 0.33 -24.38
C GLY A 184 -17.53 -0.50 -25.17
N PRO A 185 -18.83 -0.30 -24.95
CA PRO A 185 -19.89 -1.05 -25.64
C PRO A 185 -19.89 -0.89 -27.18
N GLU A 186 -18.95 -0.14 -27.75
CA GLU A 186 -18.90 0.32 -29.14
C GLU A 186 -18.58 -0.76 -30.19
N SER A 187 -18.11 -1.95 -29.81
CA SER A 187 -17.72 -2.98 -30.80
C SER A 187 -18.72 -4.14 -30.97
N ALA A 188 -19.75 -4.24 -30.11
CA ALA A 188 -20.76 -5.29 -30.24
C ALA A 188 -21.85 -4.98 -31.31
N GLY A 189 -21.87 -3.75 -31.84
CA GLY A 189 -22.95 -3.26 -32.71
C GLY A 189 -22.74 -3.40 -34.22
N ARG A 190 -21.54 -3.74 -34.71
CA ARG A 190 -21.30 -3.91 -36.16
C ARG A 190 -21.67 -5.33 -36.61
N ARG A 191 -22.91 -5.75 -36.36
CA ARG A 191 -23.51 -6.84 -37.14
C ARG A 191 -23.55 -6.36 -38.58
N ALA A 192 -22.77 -7.03 -39.43
CA ALA A 192 -22.86 -6.92 -40.86
C ALA A 192 -24.34 -6.97 -41.26
N ARG A 193 -24.81 -5.87 -41.86
CA ARG A 193 -26.11 -5.81 -42.50
C ARG A 193 -26.08 -6.92 -43.57
N PRO A 194 -26.94 -7.96 -43.50
CA PRO A 194 -26.98 -8.95 -44.56
C PRO A 194 -27.34 -8.21 -45.85
N ALA A 195 -26.51 -8.39 -46.87
CA ALA A 195 -26.78 -7.87 -48.20
C ALA A 195 -28.13 -8.42 -48.67
N ALA A 196 -29.02 -7.53 -49.10
CA ALA A 196 -30.30 -7.93 -49.66
C ALA A 196 -30.05 -8.82 -50.90
N PRO A 197 -30.77 -9.94 -51.06
CA PRO A 197 -30.71 -10.71 -52.28
C PRO A 197 -31.36 -9.89 -53.42
N ASP A 198 -30.61 -9.73 -54.51
CA ASP A 198 -31.11 -9.19 -55.78
C ASP A 198 -32.18 -10.13 -56.32
N LEU A 199 -33.43 -9.66 -56.33
CA LEU A 199 -34.56 -10.32 -56.99
C LEU A 199 -34.48 -9.96 -58.49
N ALA A 200 -33.85 -10.83 -59.27
CA ALA A 200 -33.91 -10.80 -60.72
C ALA A 200 -34.93 -11.84 -61.23
N ALA A 201 -35.92 -11.30 -61.95
CA ALA A 201 -36.84 -11.89 -62.95
C ALA A 201 -37.70 -13.10 -62.57
#